data_AF-A0A7C8KYY3-F1
#
_entry.id   AF-A0A7C8KYY3-F1
#
_cell.length_a   1.000
_cell.length_b   1.000
_cell.length_c   1.000
_cell.angle_alpha   90.00
_cell.angle_beta   90.00
_cell.angle_gamma   90.00
#
_symmetry.space_group_name_H-M   'P 1'
#
loop_
_entity.id
_entity.type
_entity.pdbx_description
1 polymer ?
#
loop_
_entity_poly.entity_id
_entity_poly.type
_entity_poly.pdbx_seq_one_letter_code
_entity_poly.pdbx_strand_id
1 'polypeptide(L)'
;NDGWEHTISDIIALHDYEELGKVFYDHYKEKDSILNNKIPHNKRKYAFAEGYKYKGQPVMITEYGGIAFNDSSGWGYGNQVNSEEEFLTRYQNITDAIKRIPYICGYCYTQTTDVQQEINGLLKEDRTPKIAMDKIKKVNDAIKRD
;
A
#
# COMPACT_ATOMS: atom_id res chain seq x y z
N ASN A 1 12.63 -9.68 4.62
CA ASN A 1 11.49 -8.77 4.44
C ASN A 1 10.45 -9.54 3.66
N ASP A 2 9.20 -9.57 4.11
CA ASP A 2 8.11 -9.94 3.20
C ASP A 2 7.91 -8.77 2.21
N GLY A 3 7.08 -8.94 1.18
CA GLY A 3 6.81 -7.87 0.22
C GLY A 3 7.53 -7.94 -1.12
N TRP A 4 8.60 -8.74 -1.27
CA TRP A 4 9.33 -8.90 -2.54
C TRP A 4 10.16 -10.18 -2.57
N GLU A 5 10.57 -10.57 -3.78
CA GLU A 5 11.55 -11.64 -4.02
C GLU A 5 11.18 -12.95 -3.27
N HIS A 6 9.90 -13.31 -3.32
CA HIS A 6 9.36 -14.51 -2.68
C HIS A 6 10.03 -15.78 -3.19
N THR A 7 10.25 -16.72 -2.28
CA THR A 7 10.70 -18.08 -2.58
C THR A 7 9.53 -19.06 -2.54
N ILE A 8 9.32 -19.74 -1.41
CA ILE A 8 8.16 -20.58 -1.13
C ILE A 8 7.39 -19.95 0.02
N SER A 9 6.17 -19.52 -0.26
CA SER A 9 5.27 -18.90 0.71
C SER A 9 3.83 -19.30 0.44
N ASP A 10 3.00 -19.33 1.49
CA ASP A 10 1.56 -19.61 1.40
C ASP A 10 0.77 -18.39 0.91
N ILE A 11 1.29 -17.19 1.13
CA ILE A 11 0.71 -15.91 0.71
C ILE A 11 1.79 -15.09 -0.01
N ILE A 12 1.43 -14.50 -1.15
CA ILE A 12 2.30 -13.52 -1.82
C ILE A 12 2.01 -12.14 -1.25
N ALA A 13 2.88 -11.68 -0.36
CA ALA A 13 2.90 -10.33 0.19
C ALA A 13 3.64 -9.38 -0.77
N LEU A 14 3.04 -8.26 -1.18
CA LEU A 14 3.68 -7.26 -2.04
C LEU A 14 3.66 -5.89 -1.35
N HIS A 15 4.79 -5.17 -1.39
CA HIS A 15 4.93 -3.85 -0.80
C HIS A 15 5.03 -2.79 -1.89
N ASP A 16 4.11 -1.83 -1.86
CA ASP A 16 4.09 -0.77 -2.87
C ASP A 16 3.54 0.54 -2.30
N TYR A 17 4.38 1.55 -2.39
CA TYR A 17 4.16 2.87 -1.82
C TYR A 17 3.81 3.92 -2.88
N GLU A 18 3.36 3.49 -4.07
CA GLU A 18 2.81 4.38 -5.09
C GLU A 18 1.71 5.28 -4.50
N GLU A 19 1.77 6.57 -4.82
CA GLU A 19 0.91 7.59 -4.23
C GLU A 19 -0.34 7.89 -5.04
N LEU A 20 -0.33 7.56 -6.34
CA LEU A 20 -1.43 7.81 -7.26
C LEU A 20 -2.22 6.53 -7.56
N GLY A 21 -3.51 6.53 -7.22
CA GLY A 21 -4.36 5.33 -7.32
C GLY A 21 -4.50 4.82 -8.75
N LYS A 22 -4.53 5.75 -9.72
CA LYS A 22 -4.55 5.40 -11.14
C LYS A 22 -3.26 4.69 -11.59
N VAL A 23 -2.10 5.16 -11.13
CA VAL A 23 -0.81 4.56 -11.47
C VAL A 23 -0.69 3.18 -10.84
N PHE A 24 -1.09 3.04 -9.57
CA PHE A 24 -1.17 1.75 -8.90
C PHE A 24 -2.07 0.77 -9.67
N TYR A 25 -3.31 1.17 -9.97
CA TYR A 25 -4.26 0.34 -10.70
C TYR A 25 -3.72 -0.09 -12.07
N ASP A 26 -3.19 0.85 -12.86
CA ASP A 26 -2.65 0.57 -14.19
C ASP A 26 -1.46 -0.39 -14.16
N HIS A 27 -0.67 -0.36 -13.07
CA HIS A 27 0.49 -1.24 -12.89
C HIS A 27 0.08 -2.66 -12.48
N TYR A 28 -0.95 -2.80 -11.63
CA TYR A 28 -1.38 -4.09 -11.10
C TYR A 28 -2.52 -4.76 -11.86
N LYS A 29 -3.23 -4.07 -12.77
CA LYS A 29 -4.37 -4.67 -13.51
C LYS A 29 -3.99 -5.93 -14.28
N GLU A 30 -2.75 -6.03 -14.76
CA GLU A 30 -2.23 -7.21 -15.47
C GLU A 30 -1.53 -8.17 -14.50
N LYS A 31 -2.29 -9.09 -13.89
CA LYS A 31 -1.80 -10.10 -12.92
C LYS A 31 -0.51 -10.79 -13.36
N ASP A 32 -0.46 -11.25 -14.61
CA ASP A 32 0.66 -12.03 -15.14
C ASP A 32 1.93 -11.22 -15.33
N SER A 33 1.83 -9.90 -15.48
CA SER A 33 3.00 -9.02 -15.58
C SER A 33 3.76 -8.99 -14.25
N ILE A 34 3.02 -9.00 -13.14
CA ILE A 34 3.55 -8.97 -11.79
C ILE A 34 4.00 -10.36 -11.34
N LEU A 35 3.11 -11.35 -11.38
CA LEU A 35 3.32 -12.64 -10.72
C LEU A 35 4.23 -13.60 -11.49
N ASN A 36 4.52 -13.33 -12.77
CA ASN A 36 5.53 -14.04 -13.55
C ASN A 36 6.83 -13.24 -13.72
N ASN A 37 7.05 -12.20 -12.88
CA ASN A 37 8.25 -11.36 -12.92
C ASN A 37 8.55 -10.74 -14.31
N LYS A 38 7.53 -10.39 -15.10
CA LYS A 38 7.77 -9.68 -16.38
C LYS A 38 8.21 -8.23 -16.13
N ILE A 39 7.68 -7.62 -15.07
CA ILE A 39 8.05 -6.29 -14.59
C ILE A 39 8.20 -6.32 -13.06
N PRO A 40 9.01 -5.41 -12.47
CA PRO A 40 9.02 -5.22 -11.03
C PRO A 40 7.66 -4.65 -10.56
N HIS A 41 7.17 -5.12 -9.40
CA HIS A 41 5.84 -4.72 -8.91
C HIS A 41 5.81 -3.31 -8.33
N ASN A 42 6.93 -2.81 -7.78
CA ASN A 42 7.05 -1.46 -7.24
C ASN A 42 8.13 -0.65 -7.98
N LYS A 43 8.27 -0.87 -9.29
CA LYS A 43 9.29 -0.26 -10.17
C LYS A 43 10.76 -0.62 -9.84
N ARG A 44 11.02 -1.36 -8.75
CA ARG A 44 12.38 -1.74 -8.32
C ARG A 44 12.54 -3.23 -8.04
N LYS A 45 11.58 -3.85 -7.36
CA LYS A 45 11.65 -5.24 -6.90
C LYS A 45 10.66 -6.13 -7.64
N TYR A 46 11.08 -7.37 -7.89
CA TYR A 46 10.24 -8.42 -8.48
C TYR A 46 9.43 -9.14 -7.39
N ALA A 47 8.35 -9.79 -7.80
CA ALA A 47 7.50 -10.55 -6.88
C ALA A 47 8.22 -11.81 -6.37
N PHE A 48 8.98 -12.50 -7.22
CA PHE A 48 9.68 -13.75 -6.88
C PHE A 48 11.20 -13.61 -7.01
N ALA A 49 11.94 -14.33 -6.17
CA ALA A 49 13.37 -14.54 -6.38
C ALA A 49 13.60 -15.42 -7.61
N GLU A 50 14.80 -15.36 -8.18
CA GLU A 50 15.16 -16.18 -9.34
C GLU A 50 14.98 -17.69 -9.03
N GLY A 51 14.39 -18.43 -9.99
CA GLY A 51 14.08 -19.85 -9.84
C GLY A 51 12.76 -20.16 -9.12
N TYR A 52 12.09 -19.15 -8.55
CA TYR A 52 10.78 -19.29 -7.92
C TYR A 52 9.67 -18.69 -8.79
N LYS A 53 8.44 -19.19 -8.62
CA LYS A 53 7.29 -18.80 -9.43
C LYS A 53 6.00 -18.84 -8.65
N TYR A 54 5.02 -18.07 -9.11
CA TYR A 54 3.66 -18.14 -8.64
C TYR A 54 3.04 -19.53 -8.87
N LYS A 55 2.37 -20.06 -7.85
CA LYS A 55 1.72 -21.39 -7.86
C LYS A 55 0.22 -21.32 -7.54
N GLY A 56 -0.37 -20.13 -7.61
CA GLY A 56 -1.81 -19.92 -7.31
C GLY A 56 -2.11 -19.44 -5.89
N GLN A 57 -1.10 -19.04 -5.12
CA GLN A 57 -1.30 -18.50 -3.78
C GLN A 57 -2.18 -17.22 -3.76
N PRO A 58 -2.89 -16.93 -2.67
CA PRO A 58 -3.50 -15.62 -2.46
C PRO A 58 -2.45 -14.50 -2.50
N VAL A 59 -2.84 -13.34 -3.03
CA VAL A 59 -1.98 -12.16 -3.15
C VAL A 59 -2.53 -11.05 -2.25
N MET A 60 -1.66 -10.42 -1.48
CA MET A 60 -2.00 -9.31 -0.59
C MET A 60 -1.02 -8.15 -0.75
N ILE A 61 -1.52 -6.93 -0.62
CA ILE A 61 -0.67 -5.73 -0.50
C ILE A 61 -0.43 -5.47 0.99
N THR A 62 0.63 -6.07 1.54
CA THR A 62 0.89 -6.06 2.99
C THR A 62 1.48 -4.74 3.49
N GLU A 63 1.98 -3.92 2.58
CA GLU A 63 2.34 -2.53 2.88
C GLU A 63 1.93 -1.64 1.71
N TYR A 64 1.18 -0.58 2.03
CA TYR A 64 0.90 0.53 1.13
C TYR A 64 0.67 1.83 1.90
N GLY A 65 0.64 2.93 1.17
CA GLY A 65 0.30 4.23 1.73
C GLY A 65 1.54 4.94 2.25
N GLY A 66 1.72 4.98 3.58
CA GLY A 66 2.83 5.70 4.19
C GLY A 66 2.76 7.20 3.94
N ILE A 67 1.60 7.80 4.17
CA ILE A 67 1.34 9.22 3.88
C ILE A 67 1.79 10.07 5.07
N ALA A 68 2.69 11.03 4.84
CA ALA A 68 3.13 11.99 5.86
C ALA A 68 2.53 13.38 5.62
N PHE A 69 2.23 14.09 6.71
CA PHE A 69 1.93 15.51 6.67
C PHE A 69 3.21 16.32 6.51
N ASN A 70 3.12 17.46 5.83
CA ASN A 70 4.22 18.41 5.71
C ASN A 70 4.33 19.27 6.98
N ASP A 71 5.01 18.75 8.00
CA ASP A 71 5.21 19.43 9.28
C ASP A 71 6.70 19.66 9.64
N SER A 72 7.59 19.48 8.64
CA SER A 72 9.06 19.63 8.77
C SER A 72 9.74 18.71 9.80
N SER A 73 9.07 17.68 10.32
CA SER A 73 9.59 16.84 11.41
C SER A 73 10.13 15.47 10.97
N GLY A 74 9.86 15.05 9.73
CA GLY A 74 10.26 13.73 9.23
C GLY A 74 9.86 13.48 7.78
N TRP A 75 9.82 12.21 7.39
CA TRP A 75 9.48 11.77 6.05
C TRP A 75 8.33 10.75 6.03
N GLY A 76 7.72 10.62 4.85
CA GLY A 76 6.82 9.54 4.47
C GLY A 76 7.02 9.21 2.99
N TYR A 77 6.25 8.27 2.47
CA TYR A 77 6.34 7.87 1.08
C TYR A 77 5.57 8.81 0.17
N GLY A 78 6.09 9.05 -1.02
CA GLY A 78 5.53 10.02 -1.97
C GLY A 78 5.65 11.46 -1.47
N ASN A 79 4.84 12.33 -2.05
CA ASN A 79 4.73 13.74 -1.67
C ASN A 79 3.96 13.88 -0.35
N GLN A 80 4.47 14.73 0.53
CA GLN A 80 3.77 15.06 1.79
C GLN A 80 2.49 15.85 1.51
N VAL A 81 1.49 15.65 2.34
CA VAL A 81 0.19 16.33 2.25
C VAL A 81 0.13 17.52 3.21
N ASN A 82 -0.56 18.58 2.83
CA ASN A 82 -0.64 19.82 3.61
C ASN A 82 -1.93 19.93 4.41
N SER A 83 -2.89 19.04 4.19
CA SER A 83 -4.20 19.07 4.85
C SER A 83 -4.77 17.68 5.07
N GLU A 84 -5.70 17.57 6.01
CA GLU A 84 -6.47 16.36 6.25
C GLU A 84 -7.28 15.93 5.01
N GLU A 85 -7.78 16.89 4.22
CA GLU A 85 -8.51 16.61 2.98
C GLU A 85 -7.60 15.94 1.93
N GLU A 86 -6.37 16.45 1.76
CA GLU A 86 -5.38 15.84 0.87
C GLU A 86 -5.00 14.43 1.35
N PHE A 87 -4.81 14.25 2.67
CA PHE A 87 -4.56 12.93 3.26
C PHE A 87 -5.68 11.94 2.91
N LEU A 88 -6.93 12.30 3.20
CA LEU A 88 -8.09 11.43 3.00
C LEU A 88 -8.31 11.13 1.52
N THR A 89 -8.11 12.11 0.64
CA THR A 89 -8.19 11.93 -0.80
C THR A 89 -7.15 10.93 -1.30
N ARG A 90 -5.89 11.08 -0.90
CA ARG A 90 -4.82 10.15 -1.27
C ARG A 90 -5.06 8.75 -0.70
N TYR A 91 -5.41 8.65 0.58
CA TYR A 91 -5.71 7.40 1.26
C TYR A 91 -6.86 6.64 0.57
N GLN A 92 -7.94 7.34 0.25
CA GLN A 92 -9.09 6.77 -0.46
C GLN A 92 -8.71 6.32 -1.87
N ASN A 93 -8.01 7.14 -2.64
CA ASN A 93 -7.65 6.81 -4.02
C ASN A 93 -6.77 5.54 -4.11
N ILE A 94 -5.78 5.38 -3.23
CA ILE A 94 -4.95 4.16 -3.22
C ILE A 94 -5.75 2.95 -2.70
N THR A 95 -6.48 3.12 -1.59
CA THR A 95 -7.27 2.02 -1.00
C THR A 95 -8.31 1.50 -2.00
N ASP A 96 -9.01 2.40 -2.70
CA ASP A 96 -9.97 2.04 -3.74
C ASP A 96 -9.29 1.38 -4.96
N ALA A 97 -8.10 1.84 -5.36
CA ALA A 97 -7.35 1.19 -6.44
C ALA A 97 -6.99 -0.26 -6.11
N ILE A 98 -6.54 -0.52 -4.88
CA ILE A 98 -6.24 -1.87 -4.38
C ILE A 98 -7.51 -2.73 -4.38
N LYS A 99 -8.62 -2.22 -3.82
CA LYS A 99 -9.91 -2.93 -3.76
C LYS A 99 -10.46 -3.32 -5.13
N ARG A 100 -10.15 -2.56 -6.18
CA ARG A 100 -10.62 -2.80 -7.55
C ARG A 100 -9.86 -3.90 -8.29
N ILE A 101 -8.71 -4.36 -7.79
CA ILE A 101 -7.92 -5.39 -8.46
C ILE A 101 -8.40 -6.79 -8.03
N PRO A 102 -9.00 -7.60 -8.93
CA PRO A 102 -9.75 -8.79 -8.52
C PRO A 102 -8.92 -9.90 -7.87
N TYR A 103 -7.62 -9.99 -8.16
CA TYR A 103 -6.75 -11.04 -7.63
C TYR A 103 -6.06 -10.66 -6.32
N ILE A 104 -6.17 -9.41 -5.88
CA ILE A 104 -5.68 -8.98 -4.57
C ILE A 104 -6.78 -9.23 -3.55
N CYS A 105 -6.52 -10.09 -2.58
CA CYS A 105 -7.51 -10.55 -1.62
C CYS A 105 -7.44 -9.85 -0.26
N GLY A 106 -6.48 -8.94 -0.07
CA GLY A 106 -6.35 -8.17 1.16
C GLY A 106 -5.24 -7.14 1.08
N TYR A 107 -5.23 -6.24 2.05
CA TYR A 107 -4.26 -5.16 2.14
C TYR A 107 -4.01 -4.74 3.59
N CYS A 108 -2.85 -4.13 3.87
CA CYS A 108 -2.49 -3.59 5.17
C CYS A 108 -1.78 -2.24 4.98
N TYR A 109 -2.29 -1.20 5.63
CA TYR A 109 -1.73 0.14 5.56
C TYR A 109 -0.48 0.25 6.43
N THR A 110 0.59 0.81 5.87
CA THR A 110 1.80 1.19 6.61
C THR A 110 1.68 2.67 7.00
N GLN A 111 1.77 3.04 8.27
CA GLN A 111 1.86 2.20 9.48
C GLN A 111 0.92 2.67 10.59
N THR A 112 0.90 1.94 11.70
CA THR A 112 -0.01 2.23 12.82
C THR A 112 0.38 3.52 13.54
N THR A 113 1.66 3.69 13.91
CA THR A 113 2.20 4.86 14.60
C THR A 113 3.39 5.42 13.85
N ASP A 114 3.71 6.68 14.07
CA ASP A 114 5.02 7.21 13.70
C ASP A 114 6.15 6.46 14.41
N VAL A 115 7.26 6.30 13.69
CA VAL A 115 8.47 5.63 14.19
C VAL A 115 9.66 6.53 13.90
N GLN A 116 10.15 7.22 14.94
CA GLN A 116 11.28 8.14 14.82
C GLN A 116 11.07 9.19 13.70
N GLN A 117 11.94 9.22 12.69
CA GLN A 117 11.84 10.17 11.58
C GLN A 117 10.78 9.77 10.53
N GLU A 118 10.24 8.55 10.60
CA GLU A 118 9.19 8.08 9.71
C GLU A 118 7.82 8.46 10.30
N ILE A 119 7.28 9.57 9.83
CA ILE A 119 6.10 10.24 10.39
C ILE A 119 4.83 9.95 9.57
N ASN A 120 4.73 8.74 9.03
CA ASN A 120 3.68 8.31 8.13
C ASN A 120 2.64 7.37 8.79
N GLY A 121 2.63 7.29 10.12
CA GLY A 121 1.64 6.56 10.87
C GLY A 121 0.26 7.21 10.81
N LEU A 122 -0.80 6.39 10.92
CA LEU A 122 -2.16 6.88 11.17
C LEU A 122 -2.28 7.57 12.54
N LEU A 123 -1.44 7.16 13.47
CA LEU A 123 -1.28 7.73 14.80
C LEU A 123 0.11 8.38 14.92
N LYS A 124 0.21 9.36 15.82
CA LYS A 124 1.51 9.89 16.28
C LYS A 124 2.24 8.85 17.13
N GLU A 125 3.49 9.14 17.50
CA GLU A 125 4.31 8.27 18.37
C GLU A 125 3.60 7.95 19.70
N ASP A 126 2.89 8.92 20.28
CA ASP A 126 2.11 8.77 21.51
C ASP A 126 0.74 8.06 21.31
N ARG A 127 0.49 7.53 20.11
CA ARG A 127 -0.76 6.89 19.67
C ARG A 127 -1.95 7.82 19.54
N THR A 128 -1.74 9.14 19.61
CA THR A 128 -2.80 10.11 19.31
C THR A 128 -3.14 10.05 17.81
N PRO A 129 -4.43 9.87 17.44
CA PRO A 129 -4.83 9.89 16.03
C PRO A 129 -4.47 11.19 15.32
N LYS A 130 -3.89 11.09 14.11
CA LYS A 130 -3.67 12.27 13.25
C LYS A 130 -4.94 12.70 12.53
N ILE A 131 -5.75 11.71 12.15
CA ILE A 131 -7.06 11.86 11.55
C ILE A 131 -8.06 11.16 12.45
N ALA A 132 -9.29 11.66 12.49
CA ALA A 132 -10.36 10.99 13.22
C ALA A 132 -10.61 9.57 12.64
N MET A 133 -10.57 8.55 13.49
CA MET A 133 -10.58 7.13 13.06
C MET A 133 -11.88 6.71 12.37
N ASP A 134 -12.99 7.39 12.64
CA ASP A 134 -14.25 7.21 11.92
C ASP A 134 -14.14 7.54 10.43
N LYS A 135 -13.31 8.55 10.07
CA LYS A 135 -13.05 8.90 8.66
C LYS A 135 -12.22 7.84 7.95
N ILE A 136 -11.19 7.29 8.63
CA ILE A 136 -10.39 6.17 8.11
C ILE A 136 -11.26 4.92 7.95
N LYS A 137 -12.10 4.62 8.96
CA LYS A 137 -13.06 3.52 8.90
C LYS A 137 -14.02 3.68 7.73
N LYS A 138 -14.57 4.88 7.50
CA LYS A 138 -15.50 5.15 6.38
C LYS A 138 -14.91 4.79 5.02
N VAL A 139 -13.62 5.06 4.80
CA VAL A 139 -12.93 4.67 3.55
C VAL A 139 -12.78 3.15 3.44
N ASN A 140 -12.48 2.46 4.54
CA ASN A 140 -12.37 1.00 4.55
C ASN A 140 -13.71 0.29 4.34
N ASP A 141 -14.76 0.76 5.00
CA ASP A 141 -16.11 0.20 4.89
C ASP A 141 -16.76 0.48 3.53
N ALA A 142 -16.29 1.49 2.79
CA ALA A 142 -16.77 1.76 1.44
C ALA A 142 -16.51 0.54 0.54
N ILE A 143 -17.59 -0.16 0.17
CA ILE A 143 -17.54 -1.24 -0.81
C ILE A 143 -17.43 -0.58 -2.19
N LYS A 144 -16.33 -0.83 -2.89
CA LYS A 144 -16.25 -0.64 -4.34
C LYS A 144 -15.83 -1.96 -4.95
N ARG A 145 -16.81 -2.67 -5.48
CA ARG A 145 -16.62 -3.76 -6.44
C ARG A 145 -17.41 -3.32 -7.66
N ASP A 146 -16.71 -3.07 -8.76
CA ASP A 146 -17.31 -2.87 -10.08
C ASP A 146 -17.97 -4.19 -10.54
#